data_AF-A0A2P8WM10-F1
#
_entry.id   AF-A0A2P8WM10-F1
#
_cell.length_a   1.000
_cell.length_b   1.000
_cell.length_c   1.000
_cell.angle_alpha   90.00
_cell.angle_beta   90.00
_cell.angle_gamma   90.00
#
_symmetry.space_group_name_H-M   'P 1'
#
loop_
_entity.id
_entity.type
_entity.pdbx_description
1 polymer ?
#
loop_
_entity_poly.entity_id
_entity_poly.type
_entity_poly.pdbx_seq_one_letter_code
_entity_poly.pdbx_strand_id
1 'polypeptide(L)'
;MEVVDPTTSLEVDIDFLGTPLTEADDFEVDFFPQLVLEDGLPVDFSYSVLNDDLLFSVEGESISDLTVSFEVGPVDAPTLTGSGTVEVPLGISSQLTGEVFPLIDFAHAAGLQVHPYTLRDEPRYLTLNPDGTAQTPGEEFRQLIELGADGFFTDFPETGRIVLEQFETAEEFANLPGSRGYEGMAFSPDRQTLYPMLEGTVFGDPAGSVRIYEFDVASSRFEGVLGLYQLENPSHAIGDFTPINSDEYLVIERDGRQGAAAQFKKIFKVDLSEVDDAGSVEKSELVDLLNIADPDDLNGDGETSFSFPFVTIEDLLVVDERTILVANDNNYPFSIGRDFSAVEIDNNEVILIELDETLDLDPRLGEAALTRTFTEGSRGSDTIAGGIDAPGFIFGGDGDDVLRGDLDDRSAQVGIGNDDTIYGEGGNDRIGGKGGNDILFGGDGDDQIWGDDGDDILRGGLGNDILTGDDSSGGQGSDTFVLAVGEGTDTITDFEVGIDVIGLAGGLSFGALSFSGNAITAGDETLAVMNGVDTTTLAQSGFVMA
;
A
#
# COMPACT_ATOMS: atom_id res chain seq x y z
N MET A 1 12.77 -2.88 20.68
CA MET A 1 11.44 -2.47 20.19
C MET A 1 10.53 -2.32 21.41
N GLU A 2 10.40 -1.08 21.89
CA GLU A 2 9.34 -0.58 22.76
C GLU A 2 9.19 0.90 22.37
N VAL A 3 7.96 1.36 22.18
CA VAL A 3 7.64 2.76 21.83
C VAL A 3 7.74 3.60 23.10
N VAL A 4 8.57 4.63 23.08
CA VAL A 4 8.46 5.77 24.01
C VAL A 4 8.62 7.04 23.17
N ASP A 5 7.52 7.75 23.02
CA ASP A 5 7.42 9.09 22.44
C ASP A 5 8.26 10.10 23.25
N PRO A 6 9.22 10.84 22.66
CA PRO A 6 9.96 11.88 23.35
C PRO A 6 9.63 13.28 22.80
N THR A 7 8.35 13.67 22.63
CA THR A 7 8.07 15.11 22.51
C THR A 7 8.15 15.77 23.89
N THR A 8 9.18 16.58 24.13
CA THR A 8 9.18 17.52 25.25
C THR A 8 8.57 18.83 24.73
N SER A 9 7.26 19.00 24.83
CA SER A 9 6.60 20.25 24.46
C SER A 9 6.84 21.32 25.52
N LEU A 10 7.43 22.46 25.14
CA LEU A 10 7.47 23.66 25.98
C LEU A 10 6.27 24.54 25.64
N GLU A 11 5.25 24.53 26.48
CA GLU A 11 4.11 25.45 26.39
C GLU A 11 4.52 26.78 27.05
N VAL A 12 4.61 27.86 26.26
CA VAL A 12 4.79 29.22 26.79
C VAL A 12 3.50 29.99 26.54
N ASP A 13 2.73 30.14 27.59
CA ASP A 13 1.46 30.87 27.57
C ASP A 13 1.75 32.38 27.67
N ILE A 14 1.36 33.16 26.65
CA ILE A 14 1.55 34.62 26.62
C ILE A 14 0.18 35.29 26.62
N ASP A 15 -0.33 35.54 27.82
CA ASP A 15 -1.55 36.32 28.07
C ASP A 15 -1.39 37.76 27.52
N PHE A 16 -2.07 38.08 26.42
CA PHE A 16 -2.21 39.47 25.99
C PHE A 16 -3.24 40.16 26.89
N LEU A 17 -2.76 40.98 27.84
CA LEU A 17 -3.63 41.85 28.64
C LEU A 17 -4.17 43.02 27.78
N GLY A 18 -5.12 42.73 26.88
CA GLY A 18 -5.68 43.66 25.90
C GLY A 18 -6.67 42.97 24.96
N THR A 19 -7.41 43.72 24.13
CA THR A 19 -8.54 43.26 23.29
C THR A 19 -8.27 41.98 22.47
N PRO A 20 -9.31 41.13 22.23
CA PRO A 20 -9.18 39.85 21.53
C PRO A 20 -8.59 40.00 20.13
N LEU A 21 -7.74 39.06 19.72
CA LEU A 21 -7.15 39.00 18.39
C LEU A 21 -8.14 38.32 17.44
N THR A 22 -8.24 38.78 16.19
CA THR A 22 -9.06 38.10 15.16
C THR A 22 -8.21 37.74 13.95
N GLU A 23 -8.54 36.67 13.23
CA GLU A 23 -7.83 36.19 12.01
C GLU A 23 -7.65 37.26 10.90
N ALA A 24 -8.24 38.44 11.04
CA ALA A 24 -8.16 39.54 10.08
C ALA A 24 -7.12 40.62 10.43
N ASP A 25 -6.38 40.49 11.53
CA ASP A 25 -5.34 41.42 11.92
C ASP A 25 -3.99 40.98 11.33
N ASP A 26 -3.56 41.66 10.25
CA ASP A 26 -2.20 41.51 9.68
C ASP A 26 -1.16 41.99 10.71
N PHE A 27 -0.55 41.05 11.44
CA PHE A 27 0.64 41.30 12.25
C PHE A 27 1.88 40.84 11.49
N GLU A 28 2.77 41.78 11.19
CA GLU A 28 4.13 41.46 10.74
C GLU A 28 4.98 41.19 11.99
N VAL A 29 5.18 39.92 12.33
CA VAL A 29 6.13 39.52 13.37
C VAL A 29 7.50 39.46 12.73
N ASP A 30 8.26 40.55 12.84
CA ASP A 30 9.65 40.58 12.42
C ASP A 30 10.50 39.76 13.42
N PHE A 31 10.88 38.55 13.02
CA PHE A 31 11.79 37.72 13.77
C PHE A 31 13.23 38.19 13.54
N PHE A 32 13.91 38.61 14.61
CA PHE A 32 15.37 38.76 14.64
C PHE A 32 16.00 37.64 15.48
N PRO A 33 16.13 36.40 14.98
CA PRO A 33 16.88 35.39 15.71
C PRO A 33 18.37 35.75 15.64
N GLN A 34 18.92 36.29 16.74
CA GLN A 34 20.31 36.00 17.08
C GLN A 34 20.32 34.70 17.89
N LEU A 35 20.04 33.57 17.22
CA LEU A 35 20.32 32.25 17.80
C LEU A 35 21.83 32.00 17.69
N VAL A 36 22.51 31.89 18.83
CA VAL A 36 23.85 31.32 18.89
C VAL A 36 23.70 29.89 19.38
N LEU A 37 23.56 28.95 18.44
CA LEU A 37 23.74 27.52 18.72
C LEU A 37 25.24 27.25 18.82
N GLU A 38 25.69 26.41 19.77
CA GLU A 38 27.11 26.01 19.83
C GLU A 38 27.56 25.29 18.55
N ASP A 39 26.64 24.62 17.83
CA ASP A 39 26.99 23.68 16.77
C ASP A 39 26.33 23.91 15.38
N GLY A 40 25.58 24.99 15.18
CA GLY A 40 25.13 25.41 13.83
C GLY A 40 24.14 24.49 13.09
N LEU A 41 23.37 23.66 13.81
CA LEU A 41 22.29 22.83 13.24
C LEU A 41 21.00 23.66 12.98
N PRO A 42 20.20 23.34 11.95
CA PRO A 42 18.88 23.94 11.76
C PRO A 42 17.87 23.43 12.82
N VAL A 43 16.93 24.28 13.20
CA VAL A 43 15.83 23.99 14.16
C VAL A 43 14.53 24.28 13.44
N ASP A 44 13.57 23.36 13.51
CA ASP A 44 12.23 23.55 12.96
C ASP A 44 11.36 24.32 13.96
N PHE A 45 10.71 25.36 13.45
CA PHE A 45 9.82 26.23 14.22
C PHE A 45 8.42 26.14 13.65
N SER A 46 7.44 25.92 14.51
CA SER A 46 6.03 26.10 14.17
C SER A 46 5.34 26.97 15.22
N TYR A 47 4.28 27.66 14.81
CA TYR A 47 3.42 28.40 15.72
C TYR A 47 1.96 28.15 15.37
N SER A 48 1.09 28.28 16.35
CA SER A 48 -0.36 28.23 16.17
C SER A 48 -1.03 29.25 17.07
N VAL A 49 -2.13 29.85 16.60
CA VAL A 49 -2.96 30.72 17.43
C VAL A 49 -4.17 29.90 17.89
N LEU A 50 -4.38 29.78 19.19
CA LEU A 50 -5.51 29.08 19.77
C LEU A 50 -6.09 29.93 20.91
N ASN A 51 -7.37 30.30 20.82
CA ASN A 51 -8.10 31.02 21.89
C ASN A 51 -7.44 32.32 22.42
N ASP A 52 -6.97 33.20 21.52
CA ASP A 52 -6.21 34.43 21.84
C ASP A 52 -4.77 34.21 22.34
N ASP A 53 -4.31 32.96 22.43
CA ASP A 53 -2.94 32.61 22.81
C ASP A 53 -2.09 32.25 21.59
N LEU A 54 -0.84 32.73 21.58
CA LEU A 54 0.15 32.41 20.55
C LEU A 54 1.07 31.30 21.08
N LEU A 55 0.87 30.08 20.57
CA LEU A 55 1.64 28.91 20.94
C LEU A 55 2.85 28.76 20.01
N PHE A 56 4.02 28.48 20.59
CA PHE A 56 5.24 28.19 19.85
C PHE A 56 5.68 26.75 20.13
N SER A 57 6.03 26.02 19.08
CA SER A 57 6.72 24.74 19.19
C SER A 57 8.12 24.87 18.59
N VAL A 58 9.11 24.39 19.34
CA VAL A 58 10.51 24.32 18.92
C VAL A 58 10.95 22.89 19.10
N GLU A 59 11.30 22.23 17.99
CA GLU A 59 11.79 20.86 18.03
C GLU A 59 13.31 20.83 17.82
N GLY A 60 14.06 20.31 18.81
CA GLY A 60 15.50 20.13 18.71
C GLY A 60 16.09 19.42 19.93
N GLU A 61 17.11 18.57 19.71
CA GLU A 61 17.63 17.67 20.74
C GLU A 61 18.74 18.26 21.64
N SER A 62 19.20 19.50 21.40
CA SER A 62 20.18 20.15 22.28
C SER A 62 20.01 21.67 22.29
N ILE A 63 19.17 22.15 23.22
CA ILE A 63 19.00 23.58 23.50
C ILE A 63 19.52 23.82 24.92
N SER A 64 20.75 24.31 25.03
CA SER A 64 21.34 24.60 26.36
C SER A 64 20.86 25.93 26.93
N ASP A 65 20.55 26.90 26.07
CA ASP A 65 20.02 28.22 26.43
C ASP A 65 19.11 28.74 25.30
N LEU A 66 17.79 28.77 25.52
CA LEU A 66 16.85 29.45 24.63
C LEU A 66 16.56 30.86 25.18
N THR A 67 16.94 31.90 24.44
CA THR A 67 16.49 33.26 24.72
C THR A 67 15.57 33.71 23.59
N VAL A 68 14.26 33.60 23.80
CA VAL A 68 13.27 34.15 22.88
C VAL A 68 13.11 35.64 23.19
N SER A 69 13.45 36.50 22.23
CA SER A 69 13.17 37.94 22.29
C SER A 69 12.15 38.25 21.20
N PHE A 70 11.02 38.84 21.57
CA PHE A 70 10.01 39.31 20.62
C PHE A 70 9.83 40.82 20.78
N GLU A 71 9.54 41.50 19.67
CA GLU A 71 9.17 42.91 19.65
C GLU A 71 7.72 42.98 19.18
N VAL A 72 6.78 43.21 20.10
CA VAL A 72 5.38 43.46 19.73
C VAL A 72 5.13 44.96 19.84
N GLY A 73 4.84 45.60 18.71
CA GLY A 73 4.44 47.00 18.67
C GLY A 73 3.47 47.25 17.52
N PRO A 74 2.43 48.08 17.70
CA PRO A 74 1.83 48.75 16.56
C PRO A 74 2.85 49.76 15.99
N VAL A 75 2.76 50.05 14.69
CA VAL A 75 3.69 50.90 13.91
C VAL A 75 3.97 52.29 14.54
N ASP A 76 3.25 52.73 15.59
CA ASP A 76 3.44 54.02 16.28
C ASP A 76 3.15 54.01 17.83
N ALA A 77 3.53 52.99 18.62
CA ALA A 77 3.42 53.07 20.11
C ALA A 77 4.47 52.23 20.88
N PRO A 78 4.73 52.49 22.19
CA PRO A 78 5.99 52.14 22.84
C PRO A 78 6.11 50.65 23.21
N THR A 79 7.31 50.13 23.00
CA THR A 79 7.75 48.75 23.18
C THR A 79 7.65 48.26 24.63
N LEU A 80 7.03 47.09 24.81
CA LEU A 80 7.13 46.27 26.03
C LEU A 80 8.23 45.22 25.79
N THR A 81 9.26 45.21 26.64
CA THR A 81 10.31 44.18 26.62
C THR A 81 10.22 43.35 27.89
N GLY A 82 10.18 42.03 27.73
CA GLY A 82 10.28 41.04 28.81
C GLY A 82 11.29 39.97 28.44
N SER A 83 11.99 39.42 29.43
CA SER A 83 12.90 38.27 29.25
C SER A 83 12.76 37.35 30.47
N GLY A 84 12.77 36.04 30.25
CA GLY A 84 12.74 35.02 31.29
C GLY A 84 13.69 33.87 30.93
N THR A 85 14.19 33.16 31.94
CA THR A 85 15.09 32.01 31.80
C THR A 85 14.44 30.83 32.51
N VAL A 86 14.29 29.69 31.84
CA VAL A 86 13.78 28.44 32.42
C VAL A 86 14.91 27.40 32.34
N GLU A 87 15.33 26.88 33.50
CA GLU A 87 16.24 25.73 33.54
C GLU A 87 15.42 24.44 33.56
N VAL A 88 15.56 23.61 32.52
CA VAL A 88 14.96 22.27 32.46
C VAL A 88 16.02 21.24 32.91
N PRO A 89 15.78 20.45 33.97
CA PRO A 89 16.70 19.38 34.36
C PRO A 89 16.63 18.22 33.36
N LEU A 90 17.76 17.91 32.72
CA LEU A 90 17.91 16.79 31.79
C LEU A 90 17.77 15.42 32.48
N GLY A 91 17.07 14.49 31.81
CA GLY A 91 17.43 13.07 31.81
C GLY A 91 16.30 12.07 31.96
N ILE A 92 15.56 11.77 30.87
CA ILE A 92 15.09 10.39 30.67
C ILE A 92 16.29 9.61 30.13
N SER A 93 16.72 8.60 30.89
CA SER A 93 17.73 7.63 30.48
C SER A 93 17.06 6.26 30.37
N SER A 94 16.26 6.03 29.34
CA SER A 94 15.96 4.67 28.90
C SER A 94 17.11 4.19 28.02
N GLN A 95 18.23 3.88 28.66
CA GLN A 95 19.22 2.98 28.06
C GLN A 95 18.56 1.60 27.93
N LEU A 96 18.73 0.94 26.78
CA LEU A 96 18.69 -0.52 26.70
C LEU A 96 19.78 -1.06 27.63
N THR A 97 19.42 -1.24 28.90
CA THR A 97 20.30 -1.70 29.96
C THR A 97 20.41 -3.22 29.91
N GLY A 98 21.05 -3.72 28.83
CA GLY A 98 21.94 -4.88 28.95
C GLY A 98 21.33 -6.27 29.13
N GLU A 99 20.11 -6.54 28.66
CA GLU A 99 19.77 -7.89 28.18
C GLU A 99 19.18 -7.78 26.77
N VAL A 100 19.94 -8.29 25.78
CA VAL A 100 19.42 -8.52 24.44
C VAL A 100 18.37 -9.61 24.57
N PHE A 101 17.10 -9.25 24.45
CA PHE A 101 16.04 -10.24 24.36
C PHE A 101 16.29 -11.04 23.06
N PRO A 102 16.51 -12.37 23.12
CA PRO A 102 16.93 -13.14 21.95
C PRO A 102 15.72 -13.48 21.08
N LEU A 103 15.02 -12.43 20.62
CA LEU A 103 13.79 -12.52 19.85
C LEU A 103 13.97 -13.40 18.61
N ILE A 104 15.12 -13.27 17.95
CA ILE A 104 15.48 -14.07 16.77
C ILE A 104 15.56 -15.56 17.13
N ASP A 105 16.28 -15.92 18.21
CA ASP A 105 16.35 -17.31 18.66
C ASP A 105 14.96 -17.89 19.00
N PHE A 106 14.06 -17.09 19.60
CA PHE A 106 12.70 -17.52 19.89
C PHE A 106 11.84 -17.68 18.63
N ALA A 107 11.96 -16.76 17.67
CA ALA A 107 11.27 -16.86 16.39
C ALA A 107 11.71 -18.12 15.63
N HIS A 108 13.02 -18.38 15.55
CA HIS A 108 13.56 -19.59 14.95
C HIS A 108 13.11 -20.86 15.68
N ALA A 109 13.08 -20.85 17.02
CA ALA A 109 12.57 -21.98 17.82
C ALA A 109 11.07 -22.24 17.58
N ALA A 110 10.31 -21.22 17.18
CA ALA A 110 8.91 -21.31 16.77
C ALA A 110 8.74 -21.64 15.27
N GLY A 111 9.83 -21.78 14.51
CA GLY A 111 9.81 -22.04 13.06
C GLY A 111 9.47 -20.80 12.21
N LEU A 112 9.59 -19.60 12.78
CA LEU A 112 9.36 -18.32 12.12
C LEU A 112 10.68 -17.76 11.59
N GLN A 113 10.63 -17.03 10.48
CA GLN A 113 11.74 -16.23 9.97
C GLN A 113 11.65 -14.80 10.50
N VAL A 114 12.78 -14.13 10.65
CA VAL A 114 12.87 -12.74 11.11
C VAL A 114 13.49 -11.87 10.03
N HIS A 115 12.71 -10.91 9.57
CA HIS A 115 13.12 -9.91 8.58
C HIS A 115 12.93 -8.51 9.18
N PRO A 116 13.99 -7.76 9.50
CA PRO A 116 13.87 -6.37 9.93
C PRO A 116 13.34 -5.51 8.78
N TYR A 117 12.37 -4.65 9.10
CA TYR A 117 11.74 -3.74 8.14
C TYR A 117 12.24 -2.31 8.35
N THR A 118 12.52 -1.60 7.25
CA THR A 118 12.87 -0.16 7.19
C THR A 118 14.08 0.23 8.05
N LEU A 119 15.25 -0.32 7.72
CA LEU A 119 16.51 0.23 8.25
C LEU A 119 16.72 1.65 7.69
N ARG A 120 17.21 2.55 8.56
CA ARG A 120 17.44 3.98 8.29
C ARG A 120 18.92 4.32 8.47
N ASP A 121 19.48 5.18 7.62
CA ASP A 121 20.92 5.48 7.61
C ASP A 121 21.29 6.76 8.35
N GLU A 122 20.32 7.50 8.89
CA GLU A 122 20.60 8.71 9.64
C GLU A 122 21.14 8.40 11.04
N PRO A 123 22.20 9.10 11.51
CA PRO A 123 22.87 8.77 12.78
C PRO A 123 21.98 8.66 14.02
N ARG A 124 20.83 9.33 14.04
CA ARG A 124 19.87 9.28 15.15
C ARG A 124 19.10 7.96 15.25
N TYR A 125 18.99 7.21 14.17
CA TYR A 125 18.28 5.93 14.11
C TYR A 125 19.21 4.72 14.24
N LEU A 126 20.51 4.93 14.06
CA LEU A 126 21.51 3.89 14.15
C LEU A 126 21.77 3.50 15.60
N THR A 127 21.88 2.21 15.84
CA THR A 127 22.35 1.67 17.11
C THR A 127 23.70 2.28 17.52
N LEU A 128 23.97 2.39 18.83
CA LEU A 128 25.20 3.02 19.32
C LEU A 128 26.33 2.01 19.55
N ASN A 129 27.56 2.47 19.34
CA ASN A 129 28.79 1.84 19.81
C ASN A 129 28.87 1.91 21.36
N PRO A 130 29.71 1.07 22.01
CA PRO A 130 29.89 1.09 23.45
C PRO A 130 30.38 2.42 24.04
N ASP A 131 30.96 3.29 23.21
CA ASP A 131 31.41 4.64 23.60
C ASP A 131 30.33 5.71 23.45
N GLY A 132 29.12 5.32 23.03
CA GLY A 132 27.95 6.19 22.86
C GLY A 132 27.87 6.89 21.51
N THR A 133 28.80 6.64 20.59
CA THR A 133 28.72 7.15 19.21
C THR A 133 27.76 6.30 18.36
N ALA A 134 27.07 6.90 17.39
CA ALA A 134 26.26 6.13 16.44
C ALA A 134 27.15 5.15 15.65
N GLN A 135 26.66 3.92 15.47
CA GLN A 135 27.22 2.99 14.50
C GLN A 135 27.03 3.54 13.09
N THR A 136 27.77 3.00 12.14
CA THR A 136 27.48 3.17 10.72
C THR A 136 26.36 2.22 10.29
N PRO A 137 25.61 2.51 9.21
CA PRO A 137 24.57 1.60 8.72
C PRO A 137 25.13 0.19 8.40
N GLY A 138 26.38 0.12 7.95
CA GLY A 138 27.06 -1.15 7.70
C GLY A 138 27.45 -1.94 8.96
N GLU A 139 27.65 -1.29 10.11
CA GLU A 139 27.89 -1.95 11.40
C GLU A 139 26.58 -2.53 11.96
N GLU A 140 25.46 -1.81 11.82
CA GLU A 140 24.14 -2.28 12.21
C GLU A 140 23.66 -3.48 11.39
N PHE A 141 23.83 -3.43 10.06
CA PHE A 141 23.60 -4.59 9.19
C PHE A 141 24.40 -5.82 9.65
N ARG A 142 25.68 -5.62 9.92
CA ARG A 142 26.59 -6.67 10.39
C ARG A 142 26.09 -7.27 11.70
N GLN A 143 25.68 -6.43 12.64
CA GLN A 143 25.16 -6.88 13.93
C GLN A 143 23.87 -7.72 13.76
N LEU A 144 22.94 -7.30 12.89
CA LEU A 144 21.70 -8.04 12.65
C LEU A 144 21.94 -9.39 11.96
N ILE A 145 22.89 -9.46 11.01
CA ILE A 145 23.33 -10.74 10.41
C ILE A 145 23.91 -11.66 11.49
N GLU A 146 24.79 -11.15 12.34
CA GLU A 146 25.41 -11.92 13.43
C GLU A 146 24.38 -12.43 14.45
N LEU A 147 23.29 -11.70 14.64
CA LEU A 147 22.16 -12.10 15.48
C LEU A 147 21.22 -13.12 14.82
N GLY A 148 21.39 -13.40 13.52
CA GLY A 148 20.64 -14.43 12.79
C GLY A 148 19.38 -13.94 12.07
N ALA A 149 19.29 -12.65 11.69
CA ALA A 149 18.22 -12.19 10.82
C ALA A 149 18.24 -12.96 9.48
N ASP A 150 17.06 -13.36 8.98
CA ASP A 150 16.90 -14.23 7.80
C ASP A 150 16.85 -13.44 6.48
N GLY A 151 16.63 -12.13 6.54
CA GLY A 151 16.61 -11.22 5.40
C GLY A 151 16.39 -9.78 5.84
N PHE A 152 16.43 -8.83 4.89
CA PHE A 152 16.44 -7.39 5.19
C PHE A 152 15.57 -6.62 4.19
N PHE A 153 14.79 -5.66 4.69
CA PHE A 153 14.16 -4.62 3.87
C PHE A 153 14.79 -3.27 4.22
N THR A 154 15.32 -2.57 3.21
CA THR A 154 16.12 -1.36 3.41
C THR A 154 15.99 -0.39 2.24
N ASP A 155 16.07 0.90 2.54
CA ASP A 155 16.13 1.98 1.55
C ASP A 155 17.54 2.18 0.98
N PHE A 156 18.56 1.49 1.52
CA PHE A 156 19.96 1.55 1.09
C PHE A 156 20.55 0.16 0.79
N PRO A 157 20.03 -0.54 -0.24
CA PRO A 157 20.38 -1.92 -0.55
C PRO A 157 21.88 -2.12 -0.86
N GLU A 158 22.57 -1.10 -1.36
CA GLU A 158 24.00 -1.18 -1.67
C GLU A 158 24.87 -1.42 -0.43
N THR A 159 24.59 -0.75 0.69
CA THR A 159 25.34 -0.94 1.94
C THR A 159 25.09 -2.32 2.52
N GLY A 160 23.82 -2.79 2.52
CA GLY A 160 23.46 -4.13 2.94
C GLY A 160 24.19 -5.20 2.14
N ARG A 161 24.23 -5.07 0.81
CA ARG A 161 24.99 -5.96 -0.09
C ARG A 161 26.48 -5.98 0.26
N ILE A 162 27.12 -4.82 0.41
CA ILE A 162 28.55 -4.74 0.75
C ILE A 162 28.88 -5.45 2.07
N VAL A 163 27.98 -5.39 3.05
CA VAL A 163 28.17 -6.06 4.34
C VAL A 163 27.93 -7.56 4.21
N LEU A 164 26.86 -7.98 3.52
CA LEU A 164 26.55 -9.38 3.27
C LEU A 164 27.72 -10.11 2.57
N GLU A 165 28.31 -9.48 1.55
CA GLU A 165 29.50 -9.97 0.82
C GLU A 165 30.72 -10.19 1.74
N GLN A 166 30.76 -9.58 2.94
CA GLN A 166 31.82 -9.79 3.92
C GLN A 166 31.54 -10.95 4.88
N PHE A 167 30.28 -11.37 5.01
CA PHE A 167 29.82 -12.52 5.81
C PHE A 167 29.87 -13.83 5.03
N GLU A 168 29.86 -13.75 3.70
CA GLU A 168 30.03 -14.88 2.80
C GLU A 168 31.45 -15.47 2.93
N THR A 169 31.61 -16.43 3.85
CA THR A 169 32.80 -17.30 3.93
C THR A 169 32.65 -18.56 3.08
N ALA A 170 31.51 -18.73 2.41
CA ALA A 170 31.34 -19.69 1.34
C ALA A 170 31.64 -18.98 0.01
N GLU A 171 32.41 -19.64 -0.86
CA GLU A 171 32.50 -19.29 -2.28
C GLU A 171 31.12 -19.50 -2.96
N GLU A 172 30.08 -18.78 -2.54
CA GLU A 172 28.85 -18.66 -3.29
C GLU A 172 29.07 -17.59 -4.35
N PHE A 173 29.78 -17.99 -5.40
CA PHE A 173 29.69 -17.24 -6.65
C PHE A 173 28.21 -17.08 -6.99
N ALA A 174 27.76 -15.86 -7.28
CA ALA A 174 26.49 -15.64 -7.93
C ALA A 174 26.34 -16.72 -9.00
N ASN A 175 25.30 -17.55 -8.88
CA ASN A 175 25.10 -18.65 -9.81
C ASN A 175 24.85 -18.14 -11.25
N LEU A 176 24.44 -16.87 -11.37
CA LEU A 176 24.26 -16.13 -12.61
C LEU A 176 24.86 -14.70 -12.51
N PRO A 177 26.19 -14.54 -12.55
CA PRO A 177 26.82 -13.22 -12.42
C PRO A 177 26.36 -12.28 -13.55
N GLY A 178 25.87 -11.10 -13.18
CA GLY A 178 25.36 -10.09 -14.11
C GLY A 178 23.86 -10.18 -14.40
N SER A 179 23.14 -11.15 -13.84
CA SER A 179 21.69 -11.30 -14.05
C SER A 179 20.86 -10.14 -13.51
N ARG A 180 21.34 -9.50 -12.43
CA ARG A 180 20.70 -8.43 -11.65
C ARG A 180 19.34 -8.75 -11.02
N GLY A 181 18.73 -9.87 -11.37
CA GLY A 181 17.46 -10.31 -10.82
C GLY A 181 16.52 -10.68 -11.95
N TYR A 182 15.25 -10.87 -11.62
CA TYR A 182 14.17 -10.89 -12.60
C TYR A 182 13.56 -9.49 -12.63
N GLU A 183 13.40 -8.92 -13.82
CA GLU A 183 12.70 -7.63 -14.00
C GLU A 183 11.25 -7.87 -14.42
N GLY A 184 11.04 -8.79 -15.38
CA GLY A 184 9.70 -9.15 -15.87
C GLY A 184 9.32 -10.58 -15.52
N MET A 185 8.02 -10.81 -15.27
CA MET A 185 7.48 -12.16 -15.07
C MET A 185 6.09 -12.27 -15.70
N ALA A 186 6.03 -12.94 -16.85
CA ALA A 186 4.75 -13.28 -17.48
C ALA A 186 4.21 -14.63 -16.98
N PHE A 187 2.94 -14.91 -17.25
CA PHE A 187 2.30 -16.19 -17.02
C PHE A 187 1.59 -16.70 -18.28
N SER A 188 1.49 -18.01 -18.44
CA SER A 188 0.61 -18.60 -19.47
C SER A 188 -0.86 -18.30 -19.14
N PRO A 189 -1.77 -18.16 -20.11
CA PRO A 189 -3.17 -17.81 -19.81
C PRO A 189 -3.93 -18.82 -18.93
N ASP A 190 -3.48 -20.08 -18.83
CA ASP A 190 -3.99 -21.07 -17.85
C ASP A 190 -3.33 -21.00 -16.46
N ARG A 191 -2.37 -20.08 -16.29
CA ARG A 191 -1.56 -19.86 -15.08
C ARG A 191 -0.81 -21.11 -14.60
N GLN A 192 -0.55 -22.07 -15.48
CA GLN A 192 0.22 -23.27 -15.15
C GLN A 192 1.73 -23.07 -15.31
N THR A 193 2.14 -22.07 -16.10
CA THR A 193 3.54 -21.76 -16.39
C THR A 193 3.81 -20.29 -16.12
N LEU A 194 4.96 -20.00 -15.51
CA LEU A 194 5.52 -18.66 -15.41
C LEU A 194 6.74 -18.54 -16.32
N TYR A 195 6.97 -17.33 -16.83
CA TYR A 195 8.11 -16.99 -17.67
C TYR A 195 8.94 -15.86 -17.04
N PRO A 196 9.79 -16.15 -16.04
CA PRO A 196 10.68 -15.16 -15.45
C PRO A 196 11.74 -14.69 -16.46
N MET A 197 11.89 -13.39 -16.63
CA MET A 197 12.88 -12.75 -17.50
C MET A 197 13.91 -12.00 -16.68
N LEU A 198 15.20 -12.22 -16.95
CA LEU A 198 16.27 -11.52 -16.26
C LEU A 198 16.33 -10.03 -16.64
N GLU A 199 16.75 -9.20 -15.69
CA GLU A 199 17.05 -7.78 -15.94
C GLU A 199 18.35 -7.61 -16.75
N GLY A 200 19.36 -8.44 -16.45
CA GLY A 200 20.72 -8.29 -16.95
C GLY A 200 21.25 -9.48 -17.75
N THR A 201 22.16 -9.19 -18.68
CA THR A 201 22.93 -10.20 -19.40
C THR A 201 23.88 -10.95 -18.48
N VAL A 202 23.80 -12.28 -18.49
CA VAL A 202 24.65 -13.14 -17.67
C VAL A 202 26.00 -13.39 -18.36
N PHE A 203 27.07 -13.54 -17.58
CA PHE A 203 28.39 -13.87 -18.12
C PHE A 203 28.37 -15.14 -18.99
N GLY A 204 28.83 -15.00 -20.24
CA GLY A 204 28.87 -16.08 -21.22
C GLY A 204 27.81 -15.99 -22.31
N ASP A 205 26.75 -15.21 -22.06
CA ASP A 205 25.72 -14.94 -23.06
C ASP A 205 26.15 -13.81 -24.02
N PRO A 206 25.53 -13.73 -25.22
CA PRO A 206 25.69 -12.57 -26.10
C PRO A 206 25.45 -11.23 -25.38
N ALA A 207 26.16 -10.18 -25.77
CA ALA A 207 25.98 -8.87 -25.17
C ALA A 207 24.56 -8.34 -25.42
N GLY A 208 23.87 -7.93 -24.36
CA GLY A 208 22.50 -7.43 -24.44
C GLY A 208 21.45 -8.52 -24.62
N SER A 209 21.77 -9.81 -24.47
CA SER A 209 20.76 -10.85 -24.37
C SER A 209 20.39 -11.10 -22.92
N VAL A 210 19.10 -11.15 -22.60
CA VAL A 210 18.58 -11.53 -21.28
C VAL A 210 17.81 -12.84 -21.39
N ARG A 211 17.92 -13.70 -20.38
CA ARG A 211 17.32 -15.04 -20.42
C ARG A 211 15.86 -14.99 -20.01
N ILE A 212 15.03 -15.74 -20.73
CA ILE A 212 13.67 -16.08 -20.36
C ILE A 212 13.68 -17.53 -19.89
N TYR A 213 13.17 -17.78 -18.70
CA TYR A 213 13.04 -19.12 -18.16
C TYR A 213 11.62 -19.64 -18.29
N GLU A 214 11.48 -20.96 -18.24
CA GLU A 214 10.18 -21.61 -18.04
C GLU A 214 10.13 -22.17 -16.61
N PHE A 215 9.04 -21.86 -15.89
CA PHE A 215 8.79 -22.36 -14.54
C PHE A 215 7.40 -23.01 -14.47
N ASP A 216 7.36 -24.29 -14.14
CA ASP A 216 6.12 -25.04 -13.93
C ASP A 216 5.59 -24.79 -12.52
N VAL A 217 4.39 -24.22 -12.43
CA VAL A 217 3.76 -23.81 -11.17
C VAL A 217 3.42 -25.03 -10.31
N ALA A 218 2.85 -26.07 -10.93
CA ALA A 218 2.33 -27.25 -10.24
C ALA A 218 3.42 -28.06 -9.52
N SER A 219 4.59 -28.21 -10.13
CA SER A 219 5.75 -28.90 -9.56
C SER A 219 6.74 -27.97 -8.87
N SER A 220 6.56 -26.65 -9.04
CA SER A 220 7.42 -25.59 -8.52
C SER A 220 8.87 -25.74 -8.99
N ARG A 221 9.07 -25.89 -10.30
CA ARG A 221 10.39 -26.18 -10.90
C ARG A 221 10.67 -25.32 -12.10
N PHE A 222 11.93 -24.91 -12.23
CA PHE A 222 12.48 -24.40 -13.48
C PHE A 222 12.69 -25.56 -14.46
N GLU A 223 12.12 -25.45 -15.65
CA GLU A 223 12.31 -26.40 -16.75
C GLU A 223 13.55 -26.02 -17.60
N GLY A 224 14.01 -24.77 -17.50
CA GLY A 224 15.27 -24.30 -18.10
C GLY A 224 15.15 -22.91 -18.72
N VAL A 225 16.15 -22.56 -19.53
CA VAL A 225 16.10 -21.36 -20.39
C VAL A 225 15.27 -21.69 -21.62
N LEU A 226 14.16 -20.98 -21.81
CA LEU A 226 13.29 -21.10 -22.97
C LEU A 226 13.94 -20.43 -24.19
N GLY A 227 14.44 -19.20 -24.00
CA GLY A 227 15.09 -18.42 -25.05
C GLY A 227 15.73 -17.15 -24.51
N LEU A 228 16.33 -16.38 -25.41
CA LEU A 228 17.00 -15.12 -25.13
C LEU A 228 16.22 -13.95 -25.74
N TYR A 229 15.86 -12.97 -24.92
CA TYR A 229 15.41 -11.67 -25.42
C TYR A 229 16.64 -10.80 -25.72
N GLN A 230 16.81 -10.39 -26.98
CA GLN A 230 17.92 -9.54 -27.40
C GLN A 230 17.52 -8.07 -27.34
N LEU A 231 18.15 -7.29 -26.46
CA LEU A 231 18.01 -5.84 -26.39
C LEU A 231 18.50 -5.18 -27.69
N GLU A 232 17.85 -4.10 -28.10
CA GLU A 232 18.32 -3.23 -29.19
C GLU A 232 19.67 -2.59 -28.86
N ASN A 233 19.92 -2.36 -27.57
CA ASN A 233 21.19 -1.89 -27.06
C ASN A 233 21.49 -2.54 -25.69
N PRO A 234 22.70 -3.08 -25.44
CA PRO A 234 23.06 -3.66 -24.15
C PRO A 234 22.97 -2.73 -22.93
N SER A 235 22.80 -1.41 -23.13
CA SER A 235 22.57 -0.45 -22.03
C SER A 235 21.10 -0.15 -21.76
N HIS A 236 20.17 -0.70 -22.54
CA HIS A 236 18.74 -0.59 -22.28
C HIS A 236 18.36 -1.48 -21.09
N ALA A 237 17.20 -1.18 -20.52
CA ALA A 237 16.55 -2.01 -19.52
C ALA A 237 15.18 -2.44 -20.06
N ILE A 238 14.70 -3.57 -19.55
CA ILE A 238 13.30 -3.96 -19.71
C ILE A 238 12.47 -3.29 -18.61
N GLY A 239 11.16 -3.21 -18.80
CA GLY A 239 10.24 -2.61 -17.82
C GLY A 239 9.17 -3.58 -17.34
N ASP A 240 8.46 -4.22 -18.28
CA ASP A 240 7.46 -5.22 -17.94
C ASP A 240 7.40 -6.32 -19.00
N PHE A 241 6.78 -7.45 -18.66
CA PHE A 241 6.60 -8.62 -19.50
C PHE A 241 5.20 -9.23 -19.32
N THR A 242 4.31 -9.01 -20.29
CA THR A 242 2.87 -9.28 -20.17
C THR A 242 2.35 -10.23 -21.25
N PRO A 243 1.46 -11.19 -20.93
CA PRO A 243 0.93 -12.15 -21.91
C PRO A 243 -0.09 -11.55 -22.88
N ILE A 244 -0.07 -12.03 -24.13
CA ILE A 244 -1.15 -11.88 -25.11
C ILE A 244 -1.90 -13.21 -25.25
N ASN A 245 -1.17 -14.31 -25.42
CA ASN A 245 -1.72 -15.66 -25.49
C ASN A 245 -0.71 -16.70 -24.97
N SER A 246 -0.79 -17.95 -25.39
CA SER A 246 0.12 -19.02 -24.95
C SER A 246 1.56 -18.84 -25.44
N ASP A 247 1.76 -18.10 -26.52
CA ASP A 247 3.02 -18.04 -27.27
C ASP A 247 3.50 -16.59 -27.42
N GLU A 248 2.59 -15.62 -27.54
CA GLU A 248 2.90 -14.21 -27.74
C GLU A 248 2.76 -13.37 -26.46
N TYR A 249 3.70 -12.43 -26.29
CA TYR A 249 3.86 -11.59 -25.11
C TYR A 249 4.32 -10.18 -25.50
N LEU A 250 4.15 -9.21 -24.62
CA LEU A 250 4.66 -7.85 -24.77
C LEU A 250 5.78 -7.56 -23.79
N VAL A 251 6.82 -6.87 -24.24
CA VAL A 251 7.97 -6.44 -23.42
C VAL A 251 8.20 -4.95 -23.60
N ILE A 252 8.30 -4.20 -22.51
CA ILE A 252 8.81 -2.82 -22.54
C ILE A 252 10.34 -2.86 -22.61
N GLU A 253 10.93 -2.07 -23.50
CA GLU A 253 12.36 -1.81 -23.53
C GLU A 253 12.62 -0.30 -23.61
N ARG A 254 13.51 0.21 -22.76
CA ARG A 254 13.76 1.65 -22.61
C ARG A 254 15.23 1.98 -22.37
N ASP A 255 15.60 3.22 -22.69
CA ASP A 255 16.81 3.83 -22.15
C ASP A 255 16.62 4.33 -20.71
N GLY A 256 17.72 4.67 -20.05
CA GLY A 256 17.71 5.23 -18.69
C GLY A 256 17.43 6.74 -18.65
N ARG A 257 16.64 7.28 -19.59
CA ARG A 257 16.38 8.74 -19.70
C ARG A 257 14.87 9.02 -19.70
N GLN A 258 14.53 10.28 -19.44
CA GLN A 258 13.15 10.79 -19.35
C GLN A 258 13.02 12.13 -20.08
N GLY A 259 11.77 12.55 -20.31
CA GLY A 259 11.42 13.80 -20.99
C GLY A 259 12.14 13.95 -22.34
N ALA A 260 12.57 15.18 -22.65
CA ALA A 260 13.26 15.48 -23.91
C ALA A 260 14.63 14.81 -24.09
N ALA A 261 15.20 14.21 -23.03
CA ALA A 261 16.47 13.49 -23.10
C ALA A 261 16.31 12.02 -23.54
N ALA A 262 15.10 11.48 -23.45
CA ALA A 262 14.78 10.12 -23.89
C ALA A 262 15.04 9.96 -25.39
N GLN A 263 15.64 8.83 -25.74
CA GLN A 263 15.97 8.47 -27.13
C GLN A 263 15.36 7.14 -27.55
N PHE A 264 15.00 6.28 -26.58
CA PHE A 264 14.44 4.98 -26.85
C PHE A 264 13.47 4.55 -25.75
N LYS A 265 12.20 4.33 -26.13
CA LYS A 265 11.17 3.71 -25.29
C LYS A 265 10.20 3.01 -26.22
N LYS A 266 10.16 1.68 -26.19
CA LYS A 266 9.36 0.88 -27.13
C LYS A 266 8.73 -0.31 -26.44
N ILE A 267 7.62 -0.77 -27.01
CA ILE A 267 6.99 -2.04 -26.65
C ILE A 267 7.22 -2.99 -27.82
N PHE A 268 7.75 -4.16 -27.51
CA PHE A 268 7.96 -5.24 -28.46
C PHE A 268 6.93 -6.34 -28.22
N LYS A 269 6.37 -6.87 -29.30
CA LYS A 269 5.72 -8.17 -29.28
C LYS A 269 6.78 -9.26 -29.44
N VAL A 270 6.73 -10.28 -28.61
CA VAL A 270 7.68 -11.39 -28.54
C VAL A 270 6.92 -12.70 -28.70
N ASP A 271 7.41 -13.58 -29.57
CA ASP A 271 6.88 -14.93 -29.76
C ASP A 271 7.85 -15.95 -29.14
N LEU A 272 7.44 -16.58 -28.05
CA LEU A 272 8.24 -17.57 -27.33
C LEU A 272 8.27 -18.93 -28.03
N SER A 273 7.37 -19.19 -28.97
CA SER A 273 7.33 -20.44 -29.75
C SER A 273 8.34 -20.43 -30.91
N GLU A 274 8.78 -19.25 -31.33
CA GLU A 274 9.73 -19.05 -32.42
C GLU A 274 11.11 -18.62 -31.86
N VAL A 275 11.98 -19.61 -31.63
CA VAL A 275 13.36 -19.41 -31.19
C VAL A 275 14.33 -19.69 -32.33
N ASP A 276 15.20 -18.73 -32.64
CA ASP A 276 16.16 -18.84 -33.74
C ASP A 276 17.33 -19.79 -33.45
N ASP A 277 18.17 -20.04 -34.46
CA ASP A 277 19.36 -20.90 -34.33
C ASP A 277 20.39 -20.38 -33.29
N ALA A 278 20.32 -19.10 -32.90
CA ALA A 278 21.16 -18.49 -31.88
C ALA A 278 20.55 -18.58 -30.48
N GLY A 279 19.31 -19.08 -30.35
CA GLY A 279 18.58 -19.20 -29.10
C GLY A 279 17.77 -17.96 -28.72
N SER A 280 17.62 -16.99 -29.63
CA SER A 280 16.86 -15.77 -29.38
C SER A 280 15.41 -15.92 -29.81
N VAL A 281 14.48 -15.40 -28.99
CA VAL A 281 13.06 -15.35 -29.33
C VAL A 281 12.81 -14.34 -30.44
N GLU A 282 11.86 -14.62 -31.33
CA GLU A 282 11.42 -13.65 -32.33
C GLU A 282 10.74 -12.46 -31.63
N LYS A 283 11.12 -11.25 -32.04
CA LYS A 283 10.47 -10.02 -31.55
C LYS A 283 10.23 -9.03 -32.68
N SER A 284 9.14 -8.28 -32.58
CA SER A 284 8.76 -7.19 -33.49
C SER A 284 8.33 -5.96 -32.71
N GLU A 285 8.70 -4.78 -33.18
CA GLU A 285 8.26 -3.51 -32.58
C GLU A 285 6.74 -3.36 -32.75
N LEU A 286 6.04 -3.10 -31.65
CA LEU A 286 4.59 -2.86 -31.60
C LEU A 286 4.27 -1.38 -31.40
N VAL A 287 4.92 -0.73 -30.43
CA VAL A 287 4.68 0.69 -30.10
C VAL A 287 6.00 1.43 -29.91
N ASP A 288 6.11 2.63 -30.48
CA ASP A 288 7.14 3.61 -30.15
C ASP A 288 6.57 4.61 -29.14
N LEU A 289 6.92 4.46 -27.86
CA LEU A 289 6.39 5.29 -26.77
C LEU A 289 6.88 6.74 -26.85
N LEU A 290 7.86 7.06 -27.70
CA LEU A 290 8.27 8.43 -27.96
C LEU A 290 7.51 9.07 -29.13
N ASN A 291 6.68 8.31 -29.84
CA ASN A 291 5.95 8.76 -31.01
C ASN A 291 4.55 8.13 -31.09
N ILE A 292 3.73 8.38 -30.07
CA ILE A 292 2.33 7.96 -29.99
C ILE A 292 1.48 9.00 -30.72
N ALA A 293 0.47 8.58 -31.47
CA ALA A 293 -0.48 9.51 -32.08
C ALA A 293 -1.43 10.08 -31.01
N ASP A 294 -1.56 11.40 -30.95
CA ASP A 294 -2.49 12.11 -30.06
C ASP A 294 -3.34 13.11 -30.86
N PRO A 295 -4.23 12.64 -31.75
CA PRO A 295 -4.96 13.50 -32.67
C PRO A 295 -5.92 14.48 -31.96
N ASP A 296 -6.28 14.20 -30.71
CA ASP A 296 -7.24 14.95 -29.92
C ASP A 296 -6.58 15.83 -28.84
N ASP A 297 -5.24 15.88 -28.79
CA ASP A 297 -4.45 16.69 -27.84
C ASP A 297 -4.89 16.42 -26.40
N LEU A 298 -4.93 15.13 -26.02
CA LEU A 298 -5.47 14.68 -24.75
C LEU A 298 -4.68 15.25 -23.56
N ASN A 299 -3.38 15.48 -23.73
CA ASN A 299 -2.53 16.10 -22.72
C ASN A 299 -2.51 17.66 -22.79
N GLY A 300 -3.16 18.27 -23.78
CA GLY A 300 -3.33 19.72 -23.90
C GLY A 300 -2.05 20.50 -24.17
N ASP A 301 -1.03 19.88 -24.77
CA ASP A 301 0.24 20.54 -25.12
C ASP A 301 0.22 21.22 -26.51
N GLY A 302 -0.84 20.99 -27.28
CA GLY A 302 -1.08 21.58 -28.60
C GLY A 302 -0.39 20.85 -29.75
N GLU A 303 0.29 19.73 -29.49
CA GLU A 303 0.81 18.84 -30.51
C GLU A 303 -0.21 17.74 -30.87
N THR A 304 0.10 16.95 -31.89
CA THR A 304 -0.75 15.79 -32.30
C THR A 304 -0.04 14.46 -32.11
N SER A 305 1.02 14.49 -31.30
CA SER A 305 1.87 13.37 -30.99
C SER A 305 2.28 13.47 -29.55
N PHE A 306 2.25 12.34 -28.86
CA PHE A 306 2.59 12.24 -27.46
C PHE A 306 3.85 11.39 -27.29
N SER A 307 4.76 11.84 -26.43
CA SER A 307 5.92 11.05 -26.00
C SER A 307 5.78 10.74 -24.51
N PHE A 308 5.71 9.46 -24.13
CA PHE A 308 5.61 9.03 -22.74
C PHE A 308 6.89 9.41 -21.99
N PRO A 309 6.81 10.30 -20.98
CA PRO A 309 7.98 11.04 -20.56
C PRO A 309 8.80 10.32 -19.48
N PHE A 310 8.25 9.31 -18.81
CA PHE A 310 8.83 8.71 -17.62
C PHE A 310 9.94 7.72 -17.91
N VAL A 311 10.90 7.58 -16.98
CA VAL A 311 11.96 6.58 -17.10
C VAL A 311 11.55 5.24 -16.52
N THR A 312 10.78 5.19 -15.45
CA THR A 312 10.33 3.97 -14.77
C THR A 312 9.00 3.53 -15.38
N ILE A 313 9.04 2.64 -16.38
CA ILE A 313 7.83 2.20 -17.08
C ILE A 313 7.72 0.71 -16.82
N GLU A 314 6.99 0.34 -15.78
CA GLU A 314 7.04 -1.00 -15.20
C GLU A 314 5.65 -1.65 -15.13
N ASP A 315 4.66 -1.07 -15.81
CA ASP A 315 3.31 -1.61 -15.87
C ASP A 315 2.78 -1.55 -17.32
N LEU A 316 2.52 -2.73 -17.87
CA LEU A 316 1.95 -2.95 -19.18
C LEU A 316 0.83 -3.96 -19.08
N LEU A 317 -0.41 -3.57 -19.42
CA LEU A 317 -1.55 -4.47 -19.45
C LEU A 317 -2.17 -4.51 -20.84
N VAL A 318 -2.52 -5.72 -21.30
CA VAL A 318 -3.37 -5.88 -22.48
C VAL A 318 -4.83 -5.78 -22.03
N VAL A 319 -5.49 -4.70 -22.42
CA VAL A 319 -6.88 -4.40 -22.04
C VAL A 319 -7.83 -5.18 -22.95
N ASP A 320 -7.63 -5.09 -24.26
CA ASP A 320 -8.37 -5.84 -25.26
C ASP A 320 -7.50 -6.12 -26.50
N GLU A 321 -8.07 -6.72 -27.56
CA GLU A 321 -7.34 -7.08 -28.80
C GLU A 321 -6.66 -5.89 -29.50
N ARG A 322 -7.02 -4.65 -29.17
CA ARG A 322 -6.50 -3.41 -29.79
C ARG A 322 -6.13 -2.32 -28.79
N THR A 323 -6.21 -2.57 -27.49
CA THR A 323 -5.93 -1.56 -26.46
C THR A 323 -4.96 -2.10 -25.43
N ILE A 324 -3.93 -1.32 -25.11
CA ILE A 324 -3.00 -1.59 -24.00
C ILE A 324 -2.99 -0.41 -23.03
N LEU A 325 -2.75 -0.70 -21.75
CA LEU A 325 -2.46 0.29 -20.72
C LEU A 325 -0.96 0.30 -20.46
N VAL A 326 -0.39 1.49 -20.33
CA VAL A 326 1.01 1.69 -19.96
C VAL A 326 1.05 2.65 -18.78
N ALA A 327 1.73 2.28 -17.70
CA ALA A 327 1.91 3.17 -16.55
C ALA A 327 3.37 3.32 -16.12
N ASN A 328 3.62 4.48 -15.52
CA ASN A 328 4.83 4.82 -14.79
C ASN A 328 4.80 4.13 -13.43
N ASP A 329 5.93 3.58 -13.01
CA ASP A 329 6.15 3.26 -11.59
C ASP A 329 6.64 4.53 -10.90
N ASN A 330 5.72 5.16 -10.14
CA ASN A 330 5.92 6.48 -9.53
C ASN A 330 6.52 6.42 -8.11
N ASN A 331 7.00 5.24 -7.67
CA ASN A 331 7.70 5.09 -6.40
C ASN A 331 9.07 5.81 -6.34
N TYR A 332 9.59 6.29 -7.47
CA TYR A 332 10.85 7.02 -7.54
C TYR A 332 10.67 8.53 -7.68
N PRO A 333 11.06 9.34 -6.67
CA PRO A 333 10.89 10.81 -6.67
C PRO A 333 11.71 11.53 -7.75
N PHE A 334 12.58 10.83 -8.49
CA PHE A 334 13.32 11.39 -9.62
C PHE A 334 12.62 11.20 -10.98
N SER A 335 11.63 10.33 -11.09
CA SER A 335 10.87 10.10 -12.33
C SER A 335 9.71 11.10 -12.38
N ILE A 336 10.03 12.33 -12.77
CA ILE A 336 9.10 13.49 -12.75
C ILE A 336 8.52 13.81 -14.14
N GLY A 337 8.94 13.05 -15.16
CA GLY A 337 8.44 13.19 -16.53
C GLY A 337 9.06 14.36 -17.27
N ARG A 338 8.24 15.32 -17.73
CA ARG A 338 8.70 16.44 -18.57
C ARG A 338 9.20 17.65 -17.77
N ASP A 339 8.63 17.90 -16.60
CA ASP A 339 9.03 19.04 -15.77
C ASP A 339 10.13 18.66 -14.78
N PHE A 340 11.33 19.16 -15.04
CA PHE A 340 12.50 18.95 -14.17
C PHE A 340 12.61 19.95 -13.02
N SER A 341 11.59 20.78 -12.79
CA SER A 341 11.59 21.79 -11.73
C SER A 341 11.49 21.21 -10.31
N ALA A 342 11.10 19.93 -10.18
CA ALA A 342 10.84 19.22 -8.93
C ALA A 342 9.68 19.78 -8.10
N VAL A 343 8.76 20.54 -8.72
CA VAL A 343 7.59 21.13 -8.04
C VAL A 343 6.28 20.40 -8.38
N GLU A 344 6.15 19.85 -9.59
CA GLU A 344 4.94 19.14 -10.05
C GLU A 344 5.31 17.88 -10.85
N ILE A 345 4.56 16.79 -10.64
CA ILE A 345 4.69 15.53 -11.40
C ILE A 345 3.81 15.63 -12.66
N ASP A 346 4.30 15.15 -13.80
CA ASP A 346 3.53 15.09 -15.05
C ASP A 346 2.27 14.21 -14.85
N ASN A 347 1.10 14.72 -15.19
CA ASN A 347 -0.20 14.07 -14.90
C ASN A 347 -0.56 12.94 -15.86
N ASN A 348 0.36 12.53 -16.75
CA ASN A 348 0.17 11.46 -17.73
C ASN A 348 0.86 10.17 -17.30
N GLU A 349 0.85 9.85 -16.00
CA GLU A 349 1.48 8.65 -15.43
C GLU A 349 0.88 7.34 -15.94
N VAL A 350 -0.37 7.39 -16.41
CA VAL A 350 -1.09 6.24 -16.98
C VAL A 350 -1.68 6.65 -18.33
N ILE A 351 -1.48 5.84 -19.36
CA ILE A 351 -2.07 6.06 -20.68
C ILE A 351 -2.69 4.77 -21.23
N LEU A 352 -3.74 4.94 -22.03
CA LEU A 352 -4.27 3.89 -22.90
C LEU A 352 -3.81 4.15 -24.33
N ILE A 353 -3.34 3.10 -25.01
CA ILE A 353 -2.87 3.17 -26.39
C ILE A 353 -3.73 2.25 -27.26
N GLU A 354 -4.42 2.82 -28.26
CA GLU A 354 -5.03 2.04 -29.33
C GLU A 354 -3.95 1.57 -30.31
N LEU A 355 -3.88 0.27 -30.55
CA LEU A 355 -2.91 -0.38 -31.43
C LEU A 355 -3.35 -0.33 -32.90
N ASP A 356 -2.38 -0.11 -33.78
CA ASP A 356 -2.55 -0.18 -35.24
C ASP A 356 -2.82 -1.62 -35.72
N GLU A 357 -2.29 -2.61 -34.99
CA GLU A 357 -2.52 -4.04 -35.24
C GLU A 357 -3.37 -4.69 -34.16
N THR A 358 -4.11 -5.73 -34.55
CA THR A 358 -4.93 -6.52 -33.63
C THR A 358 -4.09 -7.66 -33.05
N LEU A 359 -4.11 -7.79 -31.73
CA LEU A 359 -3.48 -8.87 -30.98
C LEU A 359 -4.37 -10.12 -31.02
N ASP A 360 -3.77 -11.31 -31.09
CA ASP A 360 -4.47 -12.59 -30.93
C ASP A 360 -4.68 -12.90 -29.45
N LEU A 361 -5.52 -12.10 -28.77
CA LEU A 361 -5.69 -12.14 -27.32
C LEU A 361 -6.41 -13.43 -26.88
N ASP A 362 -5.81 -14.15 -25.93
CA ASP A 362 -6.48 -15.30 -25.31
C ASP A 362 -7.73 -14.85 -24.55
N PRO A 363 -8.89 -15.53 -24.70
CA PRO A 363 -10.15 -15.11 -24.08
C PRO A 363 -10.15 -15.18 -22.53
N ARG A 364 -9.09 -15.73 -21.92
CA ARG A 364 -8.87 -15.72 -20.46
C ARG A 364 -8.06 -14.51 -19.98
N LEU A 365 -7.69 -13.60 -20.89
CA LEU A 365 -6.98 -12.37 -20.60
C LEU A 365 -7.80 -11.13 -21.03
N GLY A 366 -7.33 -9.96 -20.60
CA GLY A 366 -7.97 -8.67 -20.85
C GLY A 366 -9.31 -8.48 -20.15
N GLU A 367 -10.03 -7.42 -20.52
CA GLU A 367 -11.34 -7.07 -19.96
C GLU A 367 -12.37 -8.18 -20.18
N ALA A 368 -12.30 -8.91 -21.29
CA ALA A 368 -13.21 -10.01 -21.59
C ALA A 368 -13.12 -11.16 -20.57
N ALA A 369 -11.99 -11.29 -19.89
CA ALA A 369 -11.77 -12.28 -18.84
C ALA A 369 -12.19 -11.80 -17.44
N LEU A 370 -12.53 -10.51 -17.30
CA LEU A 370 -13.13 -10.00 -16.08
C LEU A 370 -14.53 -10.59 -15.96
N THR A 371 -14.65 -11.68 -15.20
CA THR A 371 -15.93 -12.26 -14.81
C THR A 371 -16.57 -11.52 -13.64
N ARG A 372 -16.09 -10.32 -13.32
CA ARG A 372 -16.55 -9.54 -12.18
C ARG A 372 -16.91 -8.13 -12.60
N THR A 373 -18.02 -7.61 -12.10
CA THR A 373 -18.44 -6.24 -12.36
C THR A 373 -17.95 -5.33 -11.24
N PHE A 374 -17.20 -4.28 -11.56
CA PHE A 374 -16.77 -3.27 -10.60
C PHE A 374 -17.74 -2.08 -10.65
N THR A 375 -18.31 -1.71 -9.51
CA THR A 375 -19.20 -0.55 -9.39
C THR A 375 -18.81 0.28 -8.18
N GLU A 376 -18.56 1.56 -8.38
CA GLU A 376 -18.12 2.49 -7.34
C GLU A 376 -19.09 3.67 -7.26
N GLY A 377 -19.44 4.04 -6.04
CA GLY A 377 -20.20 5.24 -5.74
C GLY A 377 -19.33 6.49 -5.74
N SER A 378 -19.94 7.58 -5.29
CA SER A 378 -19.35 8.88 -5.18
C SER A 378 -19.02 9.18 -3.71
N ARG A 379 -18.67 10.42 -3.39
CA ARG A 379 -18.46 10.85 -1.99
C ARG A 379 -19.75 11.28 -1.28
N GLY A 380 -20.92 10.92 -1.79
CA GLY A 380 -22.18 11.25 -1.14
C GLY A 380 -23.16 10.11 -1.28
N SER A 381 -24.23 10.13 -0.50
CA SER A 381 -25.22 9.05 -0.45
C SER A 381 -25.71 8.58 -1.83
N ASP A 382 -25.41 7.33 -2.12
CA ASP A 382 -25.69 6.64 -3.36
C ASP A 382 -26.72 5.52 -3.21
N THR A 383 -27.22 5.05 -4.34
CA THR A 383 -28.02 3.83 -4.42
C THR A 383 -27.45 3.00 -5.55
N ILE A 384 -26.74 1.94 -5.17
CA ILE A 384 -25.95 1.10 -6.06
C ILE A 384 -26.55 -0.30 -6.03
N ALA A 385 -26.66 -0.86 -7.23
CA ALA A 385 -27.15 -2.21 -7.45
C ALA A 385 -26.19 -2.86 -8.44
N GLY A 386 -25.68 -4.04 -8.09
CA GLY A 386 -24.77 -4.79 -8.94
C GLY A 386 -25.49 -5.50 -10.09
N GLY A 387 -24.83 -6.51 -10.63
CA GLY A 387 -25.28 -7.27 -11.79
C GLY A 387 -25.68 -8.69 -11.43
N ILE A 388 -26.65 -9.26 -12.15
CA ILE A 388 -27.05 -10.67 -11.99
C ILE A 388 -26.22 -11.64 -12.82
N ASP A 389 -25.43 -11.14 -13.76
CA ASP A 389 -24.74 -11.95 -14.77
C ASP A 389 -23.32 -12.36 -14.35
N ALA A 390 -22.75 -11.72 -13.33
CA ALA A 390 -21.41 -11.96 -12.81
C ALA A 390 -21.30 -11.48 -11.34
N PRO A 391 -20.40 -12.07 -10.54
CA PRO A 391 -19.96 -11.52 -9.25
C PRO A 391 -19.63 -10.03 -9.30
N GLY A 392 -20.12 -9.27 -8.34
CA GLY A 392 -19.92 -7.84 -8.19
C GLY A 392 -18.84 -7.51 -7.17
N PHE A 393 -18.06 -6.46 -7.48
CA PHE A 393 -17.36 -5.66 -6.49
C PHE A 393 -18.05 -4.31 -6.41
N ILE A 394 -18.64 -3.99 -5.26
CA ILE A 394 -19.42 -2.78 -5.05
C ILE A 394 -18.77 -1.97 -3.94
N PHE A 395 -18.50 -0.70 -4.21
CA PHE A 395 -17.96 0.27 -3.26
C PHE A 395 -18.96 1.42 -3.13
N GLY A 396 -19.44 1.69 -1.93
CA GLY A 396 -20.36 2.79 -1.63
C GLY A 396 -19.67 4.14 -1.72
N GLY A 397 -18.54 4.28 -1.03
CA GLY A 397 -17.81 5.53 -0.94
C GLY A 397 -18.09 6.24 0.39
N ASP A 398 -17.97 7.57 0.39
CA ASP A 398 -18.43 8.36 1.54
C ASP A 398 -19.95 8.62 1.43
N GLY A 399 -20.66 8.67 2.56
CA GLY A 399 -22.09 8.98 2.64
C GLY A 399 -22.94 7.80 3.08
N ASP A 400 -24.19 8.07 3.48
CA ASP A 400 -25.12 7.00 3.86
C ASP A 400 -25.67 6.32 2.58
N ASP A 401 -25.23 5.11 2.29
CA ASP A 401 -25.49 4.42 1.02
C ASP A 401 -26.56 3.34 1.09
N VAL A 402 -27.07 2.96 -0.09
CA VAL A 402 -27.92 1.79 -0.27
C VAL A 402 -27.28 0.89 -1.32
N LEU A 403 -26.67 -0.21 -0.87
CA LEU A 403 -25.90 -1.14 -1.70
C LEU A 403 -26.60 -2.49 -1.82
N ARG A 404 -26.59 -3.06 -3.02
CA ARG A 404 -27.22 -4.36 -3.33
C ARG A 404 -26.33 -5.14 -4.29
N GLY A 405 -26.07 -6.41 -4.00
CA GLY A 405 -25.31 -7.29 -4.90
C GLY A 405 -25.94 -7.45 -6.29
N ASP A 406 -27.27 -7.43 -6.35
CA ASP A 406 -28.05 -7.71 -7.55
C ASP A 406 -28.85 -6.50 -8.09
N LEU A 407 -30.01 -6.76 -8.72
CA LEU A 407 -30.88 -5.72 -9.29
C LEU A 407 -31.45 -4.74 -8.24
N ASP A 408 -31.67 -3.49 -8.67
CA ASP A 408 -32.38 -2.44 -7.92
C ASP A 408 -33.91 -2.72 -7.81
N ASP A 409 -34.31 -3.93 -7.39
CA ASP A 409 -35.69 -4.25 -7.01
C ASP A 409 -35.77 -4.63 -5.53
N ARG A 410 -36.82 -4.14 -4.87
CA ARG A 410 -37.16 -4.46 -3.48
C ARG A 410 -37.94 -5.77 -3.34
N SER A 411 -38.18 -6.51 -4.42
CA SER A 411 -38.71 -7.86 -4.30
C SER A 411 -37.64 -8.73 -3.65
N ALA A 412 -38.02 -9.45 -2.59
CA ALA A 412 -37.24 -10.58 -2.10
C ALA A 412 -37.14 -11.62 -3.21
N GLN A 413 -36.10 -11.49 -4.04
CA GLN A 413 -35.77 -12.43 -5.10
C GLN A 413 -34.95 -13.52 -4.44
N VAL A 414 -35.65 -14.51 -3.89
CA VAL A 414 -35.04 -15.72 -3.35
C VAL A 414 -34.24 -16.40 -4.48
N GLY A 415 -32.95 -16.58 -4.26
CA GLY A 415 -32.02 -17.38 -5.06
C GLY A 415 -31.61 -16.78 -6.41
N ILE A 416 -31.57 -15.45 -6.53
CA ILE A 416 -31.03 -14.76 -7.71
C ILE A 416 -29.89 -13.84 -7.25
N GLY A 417 -28.73 -14.01 -7.86
CA GLY A 417 -27.51 -13.25 -7.56
C GLY A 417 -26.27 -14.12 -7.76
N ASN A 418 -25.09 -13.54 -7.60
CA ASN A 418 -23.80 -14.23 -7.60
C ASN A 418 -23.07 -13.92 -6.29
N ASP A 419 -21.94 -14.59 -6.06
CA ASP A 419 -21.08 -14.30 -4.92
C ASP A 419 -20.46 -12.89 -5.05
N ASP A 420 -21.02 -11.91 -4.35
CA ASP A 420 -20.66 -10.51 -4.44
C ASP A 420 -19.73 -10.10 -3.29
N THR A 421 -18.96 -9.03 -3.50
CA THR A 421 -18.17 -8.37 -2.45
C THR A 421 -18.58 -6.91 -2.39
N ILE A 422 -19.11 -6.49 -1.26
CA ILE A 422 -19.70 -5.17 -1.06
C ILE A 422 -19.01 -4.47 0.11
N TYR A 423 -18.55 -3.25 -0.14
CA TYR A 423 -17.97 -2.33 0.83
C TYR A 423 -18.86 -1.09 0.93
N GLY A 424 -19.44 -0.83 2.10
CA GLY A 424 -20.12 0.44 2.41
C GLY A 424 -19.14 1.60 2.41
N GLU A 425 -18.00 1.38 3.06
CA GLU A 425 -16.93 2.36 3.30
C GLU A 425 -17.29 3.35 4.40
N GLY A 426 -17.70 4.58 4.12
CA GLY A 426 -17.90 5.58 5.19
C GLY A 426 -19.30 6.14 5.22
N GLY A 427 -20.08 5.88 6.25
CA GLY A 427 -21.46 6.34 6.36
C GLY A 427 -22.34 5.35 7.11
N ASN A 428 -23.63 5.64 7.24
CA ASN A 428 -24.57 4.69 7.83
C ASN A 428 -25.31 3.96 6.70
N ASP A 429 -24.79 2.82 6.31
CA ASP A 429 -25.13 2.15 5.07
C ASP A 429 -26.24 1.12 5.24
N ARG A 430 -26.85 0.78 4.10
CA ARG A 430 -27.82 -0.31 3.97
C ARG A 430 -27.35 -1.26 2.89
N ILE A 431 -26.80 -2.39 3.31
CA ILE A 431 -26.13 -3.37 2.45
C ILE A 431 -26.97 -4.65 2.40
N GLY A 432 -27.27 -5.14 1.20
CA GLY A 432 -27.92 -6.44 0.99
C GLY A 432 -27.15 -7.30 -0.01
N GLY A 433 -26.68 -8.47 0.39
CA GLY A 433 -25.96 -9.42 -0.47
C GLY A 433 -26.83 -9.99 -1.59
N LYS A 434 -28.05 -10.41 -1.22
CA LYS A 434 -29.13 -10.94 -2.08
C LYS A 434 -29.05 -12.42 -2.31
N GLY A 435 -28.28 -12.90 -3.28
CA GLY A 435 -28.24 -14.32 -3.56
C GLY A 435 -26.85 -14.70 -3.98
N GLY A 436 -26.32 -15.78 -3.43
CA GLY A 436 -24.90 -16.09 -3.57
C GLY A 436 -24.23 -16.07 -2.21
N ASN A 437 -22.98 -16.47 -2.16
CA ASN A 437 -22.21 -16.43 -0.91
C ASN A 437 -21.42 -15.12 -0.89
N ASP A 438 -21.95 -14.15 -0.17
CA ASP A 438 -21.49 -12.76 -0.26
C ASP A 438 -20.48 -12.41 0.84
N ILE A 439 -19.68 -11.39 0.56
CA ILE A 439 -18.79 -10.77 1.54
C ILE A 439 -19.18 -9.31 1.69
N LEU A 440 -19.71 -8.96 2.86
CA LEU A 440 -20.34 -7.68 3.14
C LEU A 440 -19.59 -6.96 4.26
N PHE A 441 -19.03 -5.80 3.94
CA PHE A 441 -18.36 -4.91 4.88
C PHE A 441 -19.13 -3.59 4.97
N GLY A 442 -19.57 -3.22 6.17
CA GLY A 442 -20.18 -1.91 6.42
C GLY A 442 -19.14 -0.81 6.32
N GLY A 443 -18.13 -0.84 7.18
CA GLY A 443 -17.06 0.14 7.20
C GLY A 443 -17.19 1.05 8.42
N ASP A 444 -17.15 2.36 8.24
CA ASP A 444 -17.27 3.36 9.30
C ASP A 444 -18.72 3.88 9.38
N GLY A 445 -19.42 3.66 10.48
CA GLY A 445 -20.75 4.21 10.77
C GLY A 445 -21.68 3.15 11.36
N ASP A 446 -22.93 3.52 11.67
CA ASP A 446 -23.92 2.57 12.20
C ASP A 446 -24.70 1.92 11.04
N ASP A 447 -24.21 0.77 10.57
CA ASP A 447 -24.66 0.10 9.35
C ASP A 447 -25.82 -0.88 9.56
N GLN A 448 -26.54 -1.18 8.47
CA GLN A 448 -27.51 -2.26 8.40
C GLN A 448 -27.13 -3.21 7.27
N ILE A 449 -26.78 -4.44 7.62
CA ILE A 449 -26.28 -5.46 6.70
C ILE A 449 -27.21 -6.68 6.72
N TRP A 450 -27.63 -7.10 5.52
CA TRP A 450 -28.41 -8.31 5.25
C TRP A 450 -27.61 -9.22 4.32
N GLY A 451 -27.28 -10.44 4.74
CA GLY A 451 -26.70 -11.47 3.86
C GLY A 451 -27.68 -11.87 2.76
N ASP A 452 -28.91 -12.17 3.18
CA ASP A 452 -30.01 -12.70 2.37
C ASP A 452 -29.84 -14.21 2.08
N ASP A 453 -29.75 -14.67 0.82
CA ASP A 453 -29.68 -16.10 0.47
C ASP A 453 -28.24 -16.56 0.20
N GLY A 454 -27.63 -17.32 1.11
CA GLY A 454 -26.34 -17.98 0.86
C GLY A 454 -25.53 -18.14 2.12
N ASP A 455 -24.31 -18.67 2.01
CA ASP A 455 -23.37 -18.71 3.14
C ASP A 455 -22.55 -17.41 3.14
N ASP A 456 -22.96 -16.42 3.94
CA ASP A 456 -22.44 -15.06 3.85
C ASP A 456 -21.39 -14.73 4.92
N ILE A 457 -20.54 -13.74 4.64
CA ILE A 457 -19.61 -13.15 5.60
C ILE A 457 -20.01 -11.68 5.83
N LEU A 458 -20.44 -11.37 7.04
CA LEU A 458 -20.88 -10.03 7.42
C LEU A 458 -19.93 -9.44 8.45
N ARG A 459 -19.40 -8.25 8.17
CA ARG A 459 -18.65 -7.44 9.14
C ARG A 459 -19.21 -6.02 9.13
N GLY A 460 -19.70 -5.58 10.28
CA GLY A 460 -20.17 -4.21 10.48
C GLY A 460 -19.04 -3.22 10.27
N GLY A 461 -18.00 -3.29 11.11
CA GLY A 461 -16.86 -2.39 11.02
C GLY A 461 -16.87 -1.45 12.22
N LEU A 462 -16.43 -0.20 12.06
CA LEU A 462 -16.48 0.79 13.14
C LEU A 462 -17.90 1.34 13.30
N GLY A 463 -18.58 1.03 14.40
CA GLY A 463 -19.91 1.55 14.66
C GLY A 463 -20.73 0.64 15.56
N ASN A 464 -22.05 0.84 15.60
CA ASN A 464 -22.97 -0.10 16.23
C ASN A 464 -23.91 -0.65 15.16
N ASP A 465 -23.49 -1.76 14.57
CA ASP A 465 -24.11 -2.24 13.35
C ASP A 465 -25.27 -3.19 13.64
N ILE A 466 -26.14 -3.36 12.65
CA ILE A 466 -27.22 -4.35 12.67
C ILE A 466 -26.93 -5.37 11.59
N LEU A 467 -26.58 -6.59 12.01
CA LEU A 467 -26.22 -7.68 11.13
C LEU A 467 -27.33 -8.73 11.13
N THR A 468 -27.76 -9.13 9.94
CA THR A 468 -28.79 -10.15 9.72
C THR A 468 -28.27 -11.10 8.66
N GLY A 469 -28.11 -12.38 8.98
CA GLY A 469 -27.60 -13.38 8.03
C GLY A 469 -28.64 -13.66 6.97
N ASP A 470 -29.76 -14.24 7.38
CA ASP A 470 -30.87 -14.59 6.51
C ASP A 470 -32.01 -13.55 6.61
N ASP A 471 -32.55 -13.10 5.48
CA ASP A 471 -33.76 -12.28 5.52
C ASP A 471 -35.03 -13.13 5.76
N SER A 472 -36.12 -12.45 6.11
CA SER A 472 -37.43 -13.10 6.34
C SER A 472 -38.06 -13.71 5.07
N SER A 473 -37.37 -13.69 3.92
CA SER A 473 -37.89 -14.20 2.65
C SER A 473 -37.75 -15.70 2.48
N GLY A 474 -36.98 -16.36 3.35
CA GLY A 474 -36.80 -17.81 3.34
C GLY A 474 -35.46 -18.27 2.77
N GLY A 475 -34.48 -17.36 2.69
CA GLY A 475 -33.07 -17.68 2.59
C GLY A 475 -32.62 -18.65 3.67
N GLN A 476 -31.59 -19.42 3.35
CA GLN A 476 -30.96 -20.39 4.22
C GLN A 476 -29.47 -20.29 3.97
N GLY A 477 -28.72 -19.96 5.00
CA GLY A 477 -27.27 -19.83 4.98
C GLY A 477 -26.59 -20.47 6.16
N SER A 478 -25.29 -20.67 6.05
CA SER A 478 -24.38 -20.87 7.18
C SER A 478 -23.48 -19.64 7.28
N ASP A 479 -23.95 -18.63 8.00
CA ASP A 479 -23.34 -17.30 7.95
C ASP A 479 -22.19 -17.13 8.94
N THR A 480 -21.31 -16.20 8.62
CA THR A 480 -20.19 -15.76 9.46
C THR A 480 -20.36 -14.30 9.84
N PHE A 481 -20.63 -14.03 11.12
CA PHE A 481 -20.65 -12.68 11.66
C PHE A 481 -19.28 -12.37 12.28
N VAL A 482 -18.54 -11.45 11.65
CA VAL A 482 -17.16 -11.12 12.03
C VAL A 482 -17.16 -10.02 13.09
N LEU A 483 -16.47 -10.27 14.21
CA LEU A 483 -16.28 -9.32 15.30
C LEU A 483 -14.80 -9.02 15.51
N ALA A 484 -14.47 -7.76 15.80
CA ALA A 484 -13.17 -7.34 16.32
C ALA A 484 -13.30 -6.39 17.51
N VAL A 485 -12.18 -6.16 18.21
CA VAL A 485 -12.09 -5.22 19.33
C VAL A 485 -11.87 -3.81 18.79
N GLY A 486 -12.52 -2.81 19.38
CA GLY A 486 -12.44 -1.41 18.96
C GLY A 486 -13.35 -1.06 17.80
N GLU A 487 -14.23 -1.98 17.40
CA GLU A 487 -15.20 -1.83 16.32
C GLU A 487 -16.57 -1.36 16.83
N GLY A 488 -16.83 -1.44 18.13
CA GLY A 488 -18.09 -1.00 18.71
C GLY A 488 -18.99 -2.17 19.11
N THR A 489 -20.30 -1.96 19.15
CA THR A 489 -21.27 -2.95 19.66
C THR A 489 -22.34 -3.29 18.64
N ASP A 490 -22.16 -4.43 17.99
CA ASP A 490 -23.08 -4.90 16.96
C ASP A 490 -24.33 -5.55 17.55
N THR A 491 -25.39 -5.56 16.76
CA THR A 491 -26.61 -6.32 17.02
C THR A 491 -26.79 -7.38 15.94
N ILE A 492 -26.60 -8.65 16.30
CA ILE A 492 -26.85 -9.78 15.41
C ILE A 492 -28.29 -10.25 15.61
N THR A 493 -29.11 -10.24 14.56
CA THR A 493 -30.57 -10.30 14.73
C THR A 493 -31.18 -11.70 14.70
N ASP A 494 -30.53 -12.66 14.05
CA ASP A 494 -31.14 -13.93 13.64
C ASP A 494 -30.24 -15.18 13.80
N PHE A 495 -29.02 -15.03 14.32
CA PHE A 495 -28.04 -16.11 14.50
C PHE A 495 -28.62 -17.48 14.92
N GLU A 496 -28.41 -18.50 14.08
CA GLU A 496 -28.79 -19.88 14.31
C GLU A 496 -27.64 -20.72 14.87
N VAL A 497 -27.74 -21.08 16.15
CA VAL A 497 -26.70 -21.87 16.84
C VAL A 497 -26.47 -23.22 16.18
N GLY A 498 -25.24 -23.43 15.72
CA GLY A 498 -24.78 -24.69 15.12
C GLY A 498 -24.98 -24.75 13.60
N ILE A 499 -25.54 -23.69 13.01
CA ILE A 499 -25.47 -23.41 11.58
C ILE A 499 -24.47 -22.27 11.40
N ASP A 500 -24.74 -21.11 11.98
CA ASP A 500 -23.88 -19.94 11.87
C ASP A 500 -22.66 -20.01 12.78
N VAL A 501 -21.67 -19.19 12.43
CA VAL A 501 -20.42 -19.02 13.18
C VAL A 501 -20.10 -17.54 13.42
N ILE A 502 -19.34 -17.30 14.49
CA ILE A 502 -18.74 -15.99 14.77
C ILE A 502 -17.31 -15.99 14.26
N GLY A 503 -16.99 -15.06 13.36
CA GLY A 503 -15.63 -14.79 12.91
C GLY A 503 -14.88 -13.93 13.92
N LEU A 504 -13.64 -14.29 14.24
CA LEU A 504 -12.77 -13.56 15.16
C LEU A 504 -11.64 -12.88 14.39
N ALA A 505 -11.75 -11.56 14.21
CA ALA A 505 -10.78 -10.74 13.50
C ALA A 505 -9.89 -9.94 14.46
N GLY A 506 -8.90 -9.22 13.93
CA GLY A 506 -8.08 -8.29 14.71
C GLY A 506 -7.25 -8.93 15.84
N GLY A 507 -6.90 -10.22 15.70
CA GLY A 507 -6.16 -10.97 16.72
C GLY A 507 -7.02 -11.44 17.90
N LEU A 508 -8.34 -11.28 17.82
CA LEU A 508 -9.28 -11.82 18.80
C LEU A 508 -9.21 -13.35 18.83
N SER A 509 -9.34 -13.94 20.03
CA SER A 509 -9.36 -15.40 20.19
C SER A 509 -10.51 -15.80 21.09
N PHE A 510 -11.02 -17.03 20.90
CA PHE A 510 -12.13 -17.54 21.71
C PHE A 510 -11.87 -17.46 23.22
N GLY A 511 -10.60 -17.64 23.64
CA GLY A 511 -10.21 -17.57 25.06
C GLY A 511 -10.26 -16.16 25.65
N ALA A 512 -10.32 -15.12 24.83
CA ALA A 512 -10.46 -13.73 25.26
C ALA A 512 -11.93 -13.32 25.48
N LEU A 513 -12.89 -14.13 25.03
CA LEU A 513 -14.31 -13.81 25.07
C LEU A 513 -14.94 -14.13 26.43
N SER A 514 -15.93 -13.31 26.78
CA SER A 514 -16.85 -13.54 27.89
C SER A 514 -18.28 -13.50 27.41
N PHE A 515 -19.11 -14.37 27.96
CA PHE A 515 -20.51 -14.57 27.54
C PHE A 515 -21.45 -14.29 28.71
N SER A 516 -22.40 -13.38 28.53
CA SER A 516 -23.35 -13.01 29.58
C SER A 516 -24.72 -12.67 29.00
N GLY A 517 -25.71 -13.52 29.28
CA GLY A 517 -27.07 -13.33 28.76
C GLY A 517 -27.05 -13.43 27.24
N ASN A 518 -27.24 -12.31 26.56
CA ASN A 518 -27.20 -12.23 25.11
C ASN A 518 -26.01 -11.43 24.56
N ALA A 519 -25.03 -11.10 25.41
CA ALA A 519 -23.85 -10.33 25.01
C ALA A 519 -22.62 -11.23 24.83
N ILE A 520 -21.78 -10.88 23.84
CA ILE A 520 -20.40 -11.32 23.68
C ILE A 520 -19.51 -10.12 24.01
N THR A 521 -18.56 -10.29 24.92
CA THR A 521 -17.67 -9.20 25.36
C THR A 521 -16.21 -9.64 25.30
N ALA A 522 -15.30 -8.70 25.09
CA ALA A 522 -13.85 -8.91 25.21
C ALA A 522 -13.26 -7.80 26.09
N GLY A 523 -12.66 -8.17 27.21
CA GLY A 523 -12.27 -7.19 28.23
C GLY A 523 -13.48 -6.41 28.77
N ASP A 524 -13.44 -5.09 28.64
CA ASP A 524 -14.51 -4.17 29.06
C ASP A 524 -15.46 -3.77 27.91
N GLU A 525 -15.19 -4.23 26.69
CA GLU A 525 -15.97 -3.90 25.49
C GLU A 525 -17.04 -4.97 25.21
N THR A 526 -18.24 -4.53 24.86
CA THR A 526 -19.27 -5.42 24.29
C THR A 526 -19.10 -5.42 22.79
N LEU A 527 -18.80 -6.57 22.22
CA LEU A 527 -18.58 -6.72 20.78
C LEU A 527 -19.91 -6.90 20.05
N ALA A 528 -20.79 -7.74 20.62
CA ALA A 528 -22.08 -8.02 20.00
C ALA A 528 -23.18 -8.31 21.03
N VAL A 529 -24.40 -7.96 20.65
CA VAL A 529 -25.65 -8.32 21.31
C VAL A 529 -26.44 -9.21 20.35
N MET A 530 -26.69 -10.45 20.76
CA MET A 530 -27.37 -11.45 19.92
C MET A 530 -28.86 -11.51 20.25
N ASN A 531 -29.73 -11.21 19.29
CA ASN A 531 -31.16 -11.26 19.53
C ASN A 531 -31.66 -12.70 19.57
N GLY A 532 -32.39 -13.05 20.63
CA GLY A 532 -32.99 -14.38 20.76
C GLY A 532 -32.02 -15.52 21.13
N VAL A 533 -30.72 -15.23 21.23
CA VAL A 533 -29.67 -16.22 21.55
C VAL A 533 -29.14 -16.01 22.97
N ASP A 534 -29.06 -17.08 23.75
CA ASP A 534 -28.33 -17.10 25.02
C ASP A 534 -26.86 -17.45 24.75
N THR A 535 -25.99 -16.44 24.80
CA THR A 535 -24.57 -16.57 24.43
C THR A 535 -23.82 -17.53 25.35
N THR A 536 -24.34 -17.83 26.54
CA THR A 536 -23.73 -18.81 27.46
C THR A 536 -23.84 -20.25 26.95
N THR A 537 -24.62 -20.49 25.91
CA THR A 537 -24.78 -21.80 25.27
C THR A 537 -23.82 -22.02 24.10
N LEU A 538 -23.14 -20.97 23.63
CA LEU A 538 -22.20 -21.06 22.51
C LEU A 538 -20.95 -21.87 22.91
N ALA A 539 -20.51 -22.72 21.99
CA ALA A 539 -19.30 -23.52 22.14
C ALA A 539 -18.22 -23.03 21.18
N GLN A 540 -16.95 -23.31 21.49
CA GLN A 540 -15.81 -22.93 20.64
C GLN A 540 -15.95 -23.38 19.18
N SER A 541 -16.71 -24.45 18.91
CA SER A 541 -16.97 -24.92 17.55
C SER A 541 -17.81 -23.97 16.69
N GLY A 542 -18.51 -23.00 17.30
CA GLY A 542 -19.24 -21.94 16.61
C GLY A 542 -18.42 -20.67 16.38
N PHE A 543 -17.09 -20.77 16.48
CA PHE A 543 -16.16 -19.65 16.29
C PHE A 543 -15.06 -20.05 15.32
N VAL A 544 -14.72 -19.16 14.40
CA VAL A 544 -13.65 -19.33 13.40
C VAL A 544 -12.72 -18.12 13.43
N MET A 545 -11.48 -18.31 12.96
CA MET A 545 -10.60 -17.16 12.70
C MET A 545 -11.02 -16.54 11.38
N ALA A 546 -11.20 -15.22 11.36
CA ALA A 546 -11.56 -14.44 10.18
C ALA A 546 -10.35 -13.64 9.67
#